data_AF-A0A2S5V5W2-F1
#
_entry.id   AF-A0A2S5V5W2-F1
#
_cell.length_a   1.000
_cell.length_b   1.000
_cell.length_c   1.000
_cell.angle_alpha   90.00
_cell.angle_beta   90.00
_cell.angle_gamma   90.00
#
_symmetry.space_group_name_H-M   'P 1'
#
loop_
_entity.id
_entity.type
_entity.pdbx_description
1 polymer ?
#
loop_
_entity_poly.entity_id
_entity_poly.type
_entity_poly.pdbx_seq_one_letter_code
_entity_poly.pdbx_strand_id
1 'polypeptide(L)'
;MVQGMTQHESISERLEAAATASDSSVTRTALARAAKKFASYARAPGNRKDADRVAGVLTPEVVAVVGDALVQTRTTEIGGLAAGAFSPEFRESDYALAALLIASGDSELSNSAEEPISRLAALVEQMDPNQAEHVQFVAGLYPELACSTALRTAARARLGLEPETLAASWASGLGLNLPAEYWAVNLAIPSELAEGRADAGVYVDIEHRPGTPSRWSLRLGAINRDVLGADRWRPPKSSPLAAYDRGHGVAGEVPPAGSPNDLPRILRDLEAAHPGLSFEREALKASGSPGRLLSPTKKKLIIAWLSSTSEVDS
;
A
#
# COMPACT_ATOMS: atom_id res chain seq x y z
N MET A 1 -16.39 -13.86 -29.12
CA MET A 1 -16.32 -15.13 -28.36
C MET A 1 -15.35 -14.90 -27.22
N VAL A 2 -15.86 -14.69 -26.01
CA VAL A 2 -15.01 -14.62 -24.80
C VAL A 2 -14.68 -16.07 -24.46
N GLN A 3 -13.43 -16.48 -24.71
CA GLN A 3 -12.91 -17.75 -24.22
C GLN A 3 -13.07 -17.77 -22.70
N GLY A 4 -13.60 -18.88 -22.18
CA GLY A 4 -13.98 -19.03 -20.78
C GLY A 4 -12.82 -18.66 -19.86
N MET A 5 -13.04 -17.64 -19.04
CA MET A 5 -12.29 -17.48 -17.81
C MET A 5 -12.53 -18.76 -17.00
N THR A 6 -11.54 -19.65 -16.95
CA THR A 6 -11.52 -20.73 -15.96
C THR A 6 -11.65 -20.07 -14.60
N GLN A 7 -12.78 -20.28 -13.95
CA GLN A 7 -13.03 -19.78 -12.60
C GLN A 7 -11.96 -20.40 -11.70
N HIS A 8 -11.20 -19.55 -11.00
CA HIS A 8 -10.17 -20.00 -10.09
C HIS A 8 -10.84 -20.64 -8.86
N GLU A 9 -10.44 -21.86 -8.49
CA GLU A 9 -11.00 -22.55 -7.32
C GLU A 9 -10.43 -21.92 -6.03
N SER A 10 -11.31 -21.41 -5.16
CA SER A 10 -10.91 -20.73 -3.92
C SER A 10 -10.32 -21.71 -2.89
N ILE A 11 -9.72 -21.18 -1.82
CA ILE A 11 -9.20 -22.01 -0.73
C ILE A 11 -10.34 -22.75 -0.03
N SER A 12 -11.48 -22.08 0.17
CA SER A 12 -12.66 -22.75 0.74
C SER A 12 -13.22 -23.85 -0.15
N GLU A 13 -13.26 -23.65 -1.47
CA GLU A 13 -13.75 -24.65 -2.43
C GLU A 13 -12.84 -25.89 -2.43
N ARG A 14 -11.52 -25.70 -2.40
CA ARG A 14 -10.55 -26.82 -2.27
C ARG A 14 -10.71 -27.59 -0.97
N LEU A 15 -10.97 -26.89 0.14
CA LEU A 15 -11.26 -27.54 1.43
C LEU A 15 -12.57 -28.36 1.38
N GLU A 16 -13.60 -27.86 0.69
CA GLU A 16 -14.86 -28.60 0.47
C GLU A 16 -14.67 -29.84 -0.42
N ALA A 17 -13.89 -29.71 -1.49
CA ALA A 17 -13.53 -30.82 -2.36
C ALA A 17 -12.76 -31.90 -1.59
N ALA A 18 -11.75 -31.51 -0.80
CA ALA A 18 -11.00 -32.43 0.05
C ALA A 18 -11.87 -33.08 1.13
N ALA A 19 -12.81 -32.34 1.72
CA ALA A 19 -13.77 -32.91 2.67
C ALA A 19 -14.62 -34.01 1.99
N THR A 20 -15.10 -33.75 0.78
CA THR A 20 -15.95 -34.69 0.02
C THR A 20 -15.19 -35.96 -0.36
N ALA A 21 -13.90 -35.83 -0.69
CA ALA A 21 -13.02 -36.94 -1.05
C ALA A 21 -12.50 -37.75 0.15
N SER A 22 -12.64 -37.25 1.39
CA SER A 22 -12.11 -37.93 2.58
C SER A 22 -12.98 -39.09 3.03
N ASP A 23 -12.38 -40.28 3.22
CA ASP A 23 -13.05 -41.46 3.80
C ASP A 23 -13.24 -41.36 5.33
N SER A 24 -12.33 -40.66 6.01
CA SER A 24 -12.40 -40.40 7.46
C SER A 24 -13.51 -39.40 7.79
N SER A 25 -14.45 -39.78 8.67
CA SER A 25 -15.53 -38.89 9.13
C SER A 25 -15.01 -37.71 9.97
N VAL A 26 -13.93 -37.93 10.73
CA VAL A 26 -13.28 -36.89 11.56
C VAL A 26 -12.61 -35.86 10.64
N THR A 27 -11.80 -36.31 9.70
CA THR A 27 -11.09 -35.44 8.74
C THR A 27 -12.07 -34.70 7.85
N ARG A 28 -13.11 -35.38 7.34
CA ARG A 28 -14.19 -34.75 6.57
C ARG A 28 -14.86 -33.62 7.35
N THR A 29 -15.17 -33.84 8.63
CA THR A 29 -15.81 -32.82 9.47
C THR A 29 -14.88 -31.63 9.72
N ALA A 30 -13.59 -31.88 9.97
CA ALA A 30 -12.58 -30.84 10.17
C ALA A 30 -12.41 -29.98 8.92
N LEU A 31 -12.22 -30.60 7.74
CA LEU A 31 -12.07 -29.92 6.45
C LEU A 31 -13.32 -29.09 6.09
N ALA A 32 -14.53 -29.65 6.25
CA ALA A 32 -15.77 -28.92 5.99
C ALA A 32 -15.97 -27.73 6.96
N ARG A 33 -15.53 -27.85 8.22
CA ARG A 33 -15.56 -26.74 9.18
C ARG A 33 -14.55 -25.66 8.78
N ALA A 34 -13.34 -26.04 8.38
CA ALA A 34 -12.32 -25.13 7.89
C ALA A 34 -12.81 -24.38 6.64
N ALA A 35 -13.39 -25.08 5.66
CA ALA A 35 -13.93 -24.44 4.46
C ALA A 35 -14.93 -23.32 4.77
N LYS A 36 -15.93 -23.60 5.62
CA LYS A 36 -16.90 -22.59 6.07
C LYS A 36 -16.24 -21.40 6.76
N LYS A 37 -15.18 -21.66 7.52
CA LYS A 37 -14.41 -20.63 8.22
C LYS A 37 -13.66 -19.74 7.22
N PHE A 38 -12.96 -20.32 6.24
CA PHE A 38 -12.28 -19.59 5.16
C PHE A 38 -13.26 -18.80 4.29
N ALA A 39 -14.37 -19.41 3.88
CA ALA A 39 -15.43 -18.74 3.11
C ALA A 39 -16.03 -17.53 3.85
N SER A 40 -16.09 -17.57 5.19
CA SER A 40 -16.58 -16.44 6.00
C SER A 40 -15.67 -15.20 5.91
N TYR A 41 -14.38 -15.40 5.65
CA TYR A 41 -13.37 -14.35 5.56
C TYR A 41 -13.34 -13.61 4.23
N ALA A 42 -13.86 -14.21 3.15
CA ALA A 42 -14.09 -13.54 1.88
C ALA A 42 -14.84 -12.19 2.05
N ARG A 43 -15.65 -12.07 3.12
CA ARG A 43 -16.45 -10.86 3.43
C ARG A 43 -15.86 -9.94 4.50
N ALA A 44 -14.86 -10.37 5.29
CA ALA A 44 -14.38 -9.63 6.46
C ALA A 44 -12.98 -9.00 6.27
N PRO A 45 -12.77 -7.69 6.56
CA PRO A 45 -11.44 -7.08 6.55
C PRO A 45 -10.63 -7.61 7.75
N GLY A 46 -9.43 -8.15 7.53
CA GLY A 46 -8.66 -8.82 8.58
C GLY A 46 -7.48 -8.01 9.11
N ASN A 47 -7.46 -7.78 10.41
CA ASN A 47 -6.23 -7.47 11.16
C ASN A 47 -5.71 -8.75 11.85
N ARG A 48 -4.57 -8.70 12.56
CA ARG A 48 -3.97 -9.87 13.26
C ARG A 48 -4.98 -10.65 14.12
N LYS A 49 -5.85 -9.96 14.87
CA LYS A 49 -6.84 -10.59 15.75
C LYS A 49 -7.86 -11.44 14.96
N ASP A 50 -8.18 -11.02 13.74
CA ASP A 50 -9.09 -11.77 12.87
C ASP A 50 -8.38 -12.98 12.25
N ALA A 51 -7.08 -12.84 11.93
CA ALA A 51 -6.23 -13.92 11.45
C ALA A 51 -6.04 -15.02 12.50
N ASP A 52 -5.80 -14.65 13.76
CA ASP A 52 -5.62 -15.61 14.87
C ASP A 52 -6.88 -16.47 15.11
N ARG A 53 -8.07 -16.02 14.70
CA ARG A 53 -9.30 -16.83 14.79
C ARG A 53 -9.31 -18.04 13.86
N VAL A 54 -8.40 -18.13 12.90
CA VAL A 54 -8.23 -19.30 12.04
C VAL A 54 -7.67 -20.48 12.84
N ALA A 55 -6.88 -20.23 13.89
CA ALA A 55 -6.23 -21.27 14.71
C ALA A 55 -7.22 -22.34 15.21
N GLY A 56 -8.45 -21.94 15.57
CA GLY A 56 -9.46 -22.86 16.12
C GLY A 56 -10.06 -23.87 15.13
N VAL A 57 -9.62 -23.89 13.87
CA VAL A 57 -10.01 -24.91 12.87
C VAL A 57 -8.82 -25.67 12.28
N LEU A 58 -7.59 -25.43 12.76
CA LEU A 58 -6.41 -26.08 12.21
C LEU A 58 -6.22 -27.49 12.77
N THR A 59 -5.96 -28.41 11.85
CA THR A 59 -5.46 -29.78 12.09
C THR A 59 -4.36 -30.04 11.06
N PRO A 60 -3.52 -31.07 11.22
CA PRO A 60 -2.50 -31.41 10.22
C PRO A 60 -3.05 -31.50 8.80
N GLU A 61 -4.20 -32.16 8.61
CA GLU A 61 -4.85 -32.32 7.31
C GLU A 61 -5.39 -31.00 6.75
N VAL A 62 -5.96 -30.14 7.60
CA VAL A 62 -6.41 -28.81 7.19
C VAL A 62 -5.22 -27.96 6.75
N VAL A 63 -4.12 -27.97 7.51
CA VAL A 63 -2.91 -27.21 7.21
C VAL A 63 -2.29 -27.66 5.88
N ALA A 64 -2.22 -28.97 5.63
CA ALA A 64 -1.74 -29.51 4.37
C ALA A 64 -2.57 -29.02 3.17
N VAL A 65 -3.91 -29.15 3.24
CA VAL A 65 -4.80 -28.71 2.16
C VAL A 65 -4.75 -27.19 1.95
N VAL A 66 -4.72 -26.40 3.03
CA VAL A 66 -4.57 -24.94 2.95
C VAL A 66 -3.24 -24.56 2.31
N GLY A 67 -2.16 -25.25 2.67
CA GLY A 67 -0.84 -25.04 2.12
C GLY A 67 -0.77 -25.28 0.61
N ASP A 68 -1.22 -26.45 0.17
CA ASP A 68 -1.26 -26.78 -1.25
C ASP A 68 -2.18 -25.85 -2.04
N ALA A 69 -3.36 -25.52 -1.48
CA ALA A 69 -4.28 -24.56 -2.08
C ALA A 69 -3.61 -23.19 -2.29
N LEU A 70 -2.96 -22.63 -1.26
CA LEU A 70 -2.30 -21.33 -1.37
C LEU A 70 -1.15 -21.34 -2.38
N VAL A 71 -0.31 -22.37 -2.36
CA VAL A 71 0.81 -22.50 -3.32
C VAL A 71 0.29 -22.61 -4.75
N GLN A 72 -0.77 -23.38 -4.98
CA GLN A 72 -1.38 -23.52 -6.30
C GLN A 72 -2.05 -22.21 -6.77
N THR A 73 -2.73 -21.50 -5.88
CA THR A 73 -3.29 -20.18 -6.15
C THR A 73 -2.19 -19.23 -6.63
N ARG A 74 -1.11 -19.08 -5.86
CA ARG A 74 0.01 -18.20 -6.23
C ARG A 74 0.69 -18.61 -7.53
N THR A 75 0.89 -19.91 -7.75
CA THR A 75 1.45 -20.43 -9.01
C THR A 75 0.59 -20.07 -10.21
N THR A 76 -0.74 -20.18 -10.07
CA THR A 76 -1.69 -19.86 -11.14
C THR A 76 -1.72 -18.36 -11.45
N GLU A 77 -1.68 -17.53 -10.41
CA GLU A 77 -1.63 -16.07 -10.57
C GLU A 77 -0.34 -15.62 -11.26
N ILE A 78 0.82 -16.17 -10.88
CA ILE A 78 2.12 -15.91 -11.54
C ILE A 78 2.05 -16.26 -13.04
N GLY A 79 1.34 -17.33 -13.40
CA GLY A 79 1.14 -17.76 -14.78
C GLY A 79 0.26 -16.81 -15.64
N GLY A 80 -0.21 -15.69 -15.09
CA GLY A 80 -0.98 -14.68 -15.83
C GLY A 80 -2.43 -15.08 -16.15
N LEU A 81 -2.89 -16.22 -15.66
CA LEU A 81 -4.25 -16.73 -15.89
C LEU A 81 -5.33 -15.99 -15.07
N ALA A 82 -4.92 -15.19 -14.08
CA ALA A 82 -5.80 -14.40 -13.22
C ALA A 82 -5.59 -12.89 -13.37
N ALA A 83 -5.29 -12.41 -14.59
CA ALA A 83 -5.21 -10.99 -14.91
C ALA A 83 -6.61 -10.35 -14.94
N GLY A 84 -7.32 -10.36 -13.82
CA GLY A 84 -8.68 -9.88 -13.72
C GLY A 84 -9.26 -10.06 -12.34
N ALA A 85 -9.49 -8.92 -11.69
CA ALA A 85 -10.33 -8.71 -10.52
C ALA A 85 -9.72 -9.06 -9.15
N PHE A 86 -9.56 -7.97 -8.37
CA PHE A 86 -9.56 -7.91 -6.92
C PHE A 86 -10.83 -8.56 -6.34
N SER A 87 -10.92 -9.89 -6.42
CA SER A 87 -12.00 -10.74 -5.94
C SER A 87 -11.88 -11.01 -4.43
N PRO A 88 -12.98 -11.34 -3.73
CA PRO A 88 -12.97 -11.84 -2.35
C PRO A 88 -11.95 -12.97 -2.06
N GLU A 89 -11.55 -13.74 -3.08
CA GLU A 89 -10.52 -14.80 -3.03
C GLU A 89 -9.15 -14.30 -2.53
N PHE A 90 -8.86 -13.00 -2.73
CA PHE A 90 -7.64 -12.36 -2.25
C PHE A 90 -7.52 -12.44 -0.72
N ARG A 91 -8.65 -12.25 -0.01
CA ARG A 91 -8.66 -12.30 1.46
C ARG A 91 -8.39 -13.70 1.96
N GLU A 92 -8.96 -14.72 1.33
CA GLU A 92 -8.71 -16.11 1.71
C GLU A 92 -7.22 -16.45 1.65
N SER A 93 -6.50 -15.93 0.66
CA SER A 93 -5.05 -16.13 0.53
C SER A 93 -4.26 -15.52 1.71
N ASP A 94 -4.63 -14.32 2.17
CA ASP A 94 -4.01 -13.70 3.35
C ASP A 94 -4.28 -14.52 4.63
N TYR A 95 -5.51 -15.01 4.80
CA TYR A 95 -5.86 -15.87 5.94
C TYR A 95 -5.22 -17.26 5.83
N ALA A 96 -4.99 -17.80 4.63
CA ALA A 96 -4.30 -19.06 4.43
C ALA A 96 -2.82 -18.93 4.75
N LEU A 97 -2.19 -17.83 4.34
CA LEU A 97 -0.82 -17.53 4.76
C LEU A 97 -0.74 -17.39 6.28
N ALA A 98 -1.66 -16.65 6.91
CA ALA A 98 -1.70 -16.56 8.37
C ALA A 98 -1.90 -17.94 9.04
N ALA A 99 -2.73 -18.81 8.47
CA ALA A 99 -2.92 -20.18 8.96
C ALA A 99 -1.61 -20.99 8.94
N LEU A 100 -0.85 -20.92 7.85
CA LEU A 100 0.46 -21.58 7.75
C LEU A 100 1.45 -21.02 8.77
N LEU A 101 1.48 -19.70 8.96
CA LEU A 101 2.35 -19.07 9.94
C LEU A 101 1.98 -19.49 11.37
N ILE A 102 0.70 -19.44 11.74
CA ILE A 102 0.22 -19.92 13.03
C ILE A 102 0.59 -21.40 13.23
N ALA A 103 0.32 -22.25 12.23
CA ALA A 103 0.66 -23.67 12.27
C ALA A 103 2.17 -23.92 12.42
N SER A 104 3.02 -23.11 11.80
CA SER A 104 4.47 -23.23 11.92
C SER A 104 5.00 -22.91 13.32
N GLY A 105 4.27 -22.11 14.11
CA GLY A 105 4.57 -21.83 15.52
C GLY A 105 4.04 -22.89 16.49
N ASP A 106 3.25 -23.86 16.01
CA ASP A 106 2.65 -24.93 16.81
C ASP A 106 3.42 -26.24 16.61
N SER A 107 3.81 -26.90 17.71
CA SER A 107 4.63 -28.11 17.65
C SER A 107 3.96 -29.29 16.94
N GLU A 108 2.62 -29.40 17.00
CA GLU A 108 1.88 -30.50 16.38
C GLU A 108 1.61 -30.24 14.89
N LEU A 109 1.49 -28.96 14.50
CA LEU A 109 1.12 -28.57 13.14
C LEU A 109 2.32 -28.20 12.25
N SER A 110 3.47 -27.86 12.86
CA SER A 110 4.65 -27.33 12.17
C SER A 110 5.12 -28.18 10.99
N ASN A 111 5.17 -29.51 11.15
CA ASN A 111 5.55 -30.44 10.09
C ASN A 111 4.66 -30.33 8.84
N SER A 112 3.36 -30.04 9.03
CA SER A 112 2.41 -29.89 7.91
C SER A 112 2.53 -28.52 7.22
N ALA A 113 3.08 -27.52 7.91
CA ALA A 113 3.25 -26.16 7.38
C ALA A 113 4.60 -25.95 6.68
N GLU A 114 5.62 -26.74 7.01
CA GLU A 114 7.01 -26.53 6.58
C GLU A 114 7.17 -26.54 5.04
N GLU A 115 6.71 -27.60 4.38
CA GLU A 115 6.87 -27.74 2.92
C GLU A 115 6.08 -26.64 2.16
N PRO A 116 4.79 -26.36 2.45
CA PRO A 116 4.08 -25.27 1.81
C PRO A 116 4.72 -23.90 2.00
N ILE A 117 5.24 -23.59 3.19
CA ILE A 117 5.93 -22.32 3.47
C ILE A 117 7.20 -22.21 2.62
N SER A 118 7.99 -23.29 2.53
CA SER A 118 9.21 -23.31 1.72
C SER A 118 8.89 -23.09 0.23
N ARG A 119 7.87 -23.77 -0.28
CA ARG A 119 7.39 -23.60 -1.67
C ARG A 119 6.89 -22.18 -1.91
N LEU A 120 6.12 -21.61 -0.98
CA LEU A 120 5.64 -20.24 -1.07
C LEU A 120 6.80 -19.24 -1.11
N ALA A 121 7.80 -19.40 -0.25
CA ALA A 121 8.97 -18.52 -0.21
C ALA A 121 9.73 -18.50 -1.55
N ALA A 122 9.86 -19.66 -2.22
CA ALA A 122 10.47 -19.76 -3.54
C ALA A 122 9.64 -19.09 -4.66
N LEU A 123 8.32 -18.95 -4.48
CA LEU A 123 7.45 -18.27 -5.45
C LEU A 123 7.51 -16.75 -5.33
N VAL A 124 7.87 -16.19 -4.17
CA VAL A 124 7.78 -14.74 -3.90
C VAL A 124 8.53 -13.89 -4.92
N GLU A 125 9.69 -14.35 -5.39
CA GLU A 125 10.50 -13.62 -6.39
C GLU A 125 9.80 -13.50 -7.77
N GLN A 126 8.82 -14.37 -8.05
CA GLN A 126 8.07 -14.37 -9.31
C GLN A 126 6.71 -13.68 -9.19
N MET A 127 6.29 -13.32 -7.98
CA MET A 127 5.02 -12.65 -7.72
C MET A 127 4.99 -11.24 -8.27
N ASP A 128 3.80 -10.72 -8.52
CA ASP A 128 3.61 -9.29 -8.74
C ASP A 128 3.87 -8.48 -7.45
N PRO A 129 4.10 -7.17 -7.54
CA PRO A 129 4.43 -6.36 -6.37
C PRO A 129 3.34 -6.30 -5.31
N ASN A 130 2.06 -6.30 -5.70
CA ASN A 130 0.98 -6.30 -4.72
C ASN A 130 0.99 -7.62 -3.95
N GLN A 131 1.10 -8.75 -4.65
CA GLN A 131 1.20 -10.07 -4.01
C GLN A 131 2.37 -10.17 -3.03
N ALA A 132 3.56 -9.71 -3.45
CA ALA A 132 4.75 -9.70 -2.59
C ALA A 132 4.55 -8.79 -1.37
N GLU A 133 3.93 -7.63 -1.54
CA GLU A 133 3.57 -6.72 -0.45
C GLU A 133 2.63 -7.38 0.56
N HIS A 134 1.64 -8.14 0.10
CA HIS A 134 0.72 -8.85 0.97
C HIS A 134 1.40 -9.98 1.75
N VAL A 135 2.31 -10.73 1.11
CA VAL A 135 3.15 -11.71 1.82
C VAL A 135 3.95 -11.01 2.91
N GLN A 136 4.56 -9.86 2.63
CA GLN A 136 5.30 -9.08 3.60
C GLN A 136 4.42 -8.58 4.75
N PHE A 137 3.22 -8.08 4.45
CA PHE A 137 2.27 -7.60 5.46
C PHE A 137 1.85 -8.72 6.41
N VAL A 138 1.36 -9.84 5.89
CA VAL A 138 0.85 -10.96 6.69
C VAL A 138 1.98 -11.59 7.51
N ALA A 139 3.15 -11.83 6.90
CA ALA A 139 4.32 -12.32 7.64
C ALA A 139 4.81 -11.30 8.70
N GLY A 140 4.61 -10.00 8.45
CA GLY A 140 4.87 -8.94 9.42
C GLY A 140 4.00 -9.02 10.68
N LEU A 141 2.85 -9.70 10.63
CA LEU A 141 2.00 -9.92 11.79
C LEU A 141 2.59 -10.92 12.79
N TYR A 142 3.51 -11.80 12.36
CA TYR A 142 4.13 -12.85 13.19
C TYR A 142 5.66 -12.74 13.18
N PRO A 143 6.25 -11.62 13.63
CA PRO A 143 7.69 -11.35 13.52
C PRO A 143 8.58 -12.30 14.32
N GLU A 144 8.02 -12.99 15.31
CA GLU A 144 8.71 -13.97 16.16
C GLU A 144 9.06 -15.28 15.44
N LEU A 145 8.44 -15.57 14.29
CA LEU A 145 8.63 -16.82 13.58
C LEU A 145 9.77 -16.72 12.55
N ALA A 146 10.62 -17.75 12.48
CA ALA A 146 11.72 -17.81 11.54
C ALA A 146 11.23 -17.81 10.07
N CYS A 147 10.17 -18.56 9.77
CA CYS A 147 9.52 -18.59 8.47
C CYS A 147 8.99 -17.21 8.04
N SER A 148 8.40 -16.44 8.97
CA SER A 148 7.96 -15.06 8.70
C SER A 148 9.13 -14.17 8.30
N THR A 149 10.27 -14.30 8.96
CA THR A 149 11.48 -13.54 8.62
C THR A 149 11.98 -13.87 7.21
N ALA A 150 11.99 -15.16 6.84
CA ALA A 150 12.37 -15.60 5.50
C ALA A 150 11.42 -15.04 4.43
N LEU A 151 10.10 -15.19 4.62
CA LEU A 151 9.08 -14.67 3.69
C LEU A 151 9.17 -13.15 3.52
N ARG A 152 9.34 -12.40 4.62
CA ARG A 152 9.52 -10.95 4.56
C ARG A 152 10.80 -10.54 3.83
N THR A 153 11.87 -11.31 4.00
CA THR A 153 13.14 -11.03 3.31
C THR A 153 13.00 -11.24 1.81
N ALA A 154 12.39 -12.36 1.40
CA ALA A 154 12.09 -12.64 -0.01
C ALA A 154 11.16 -11.56 -0.61
N ALA A 155 10.10 -11.18 0.10
CA ALA A 155 9.17 -10.15 -0.36
C ALA A 155 9.84 -8.78 -0.51
N ARG A 156 10.66 -8.36 0.46
CA ARG A 156 11.43 -7.12 0.35
C ARG A 156 12.40 -7.13 -0.81
N ALA A 157 13.11 -8.23 -1.02
CA ALA A 157 14.02 -8.37 -2.15
C ALA A 157 13.25 -8.22 -3.47
N ARG A 158 12.09 -8.88 -3.59
CA ARG A 158 11.20 -8.75 -4.75
C ARG A 158 10.72 -7.32 -4.98
N LEU A 159 10.22 -6.64 -3.95
CA LEU A 159 9.75 -5.25 -4.05
C LEU A 159 10.88 -4.29 -4.41
N GLY A 160 12.11 -4.56 -3.94
CA GLY A 160 13.31 -3.79 -4.26
C GLY A 160 13.76 -3.88 -5.72
N LEU A 161 13.20 -4.80 -6.51
CA LEU A 161 13.43 -4.87 -7.97
C LEU A 161 12.56 -3.88 -8.75
N GLU A 162 11.53 -3.29 -8.11
CA GLU A 162 10.65 -2.36 -8.78
C GLU A 162 11.35 -1.02 -9.05
N PRO A 163 11.09 -0.38 -10.22
CA PRO A 163 11.66 0.92 -10.53
C PRO A 163 11.35 1.97 -9.46
N GLU A 164 12.32 2.83 -9.15
CA GLU A 164 12.11 3.93 -8.21
C GLU A 164 11.00 4.86 -8.72
N THR A 165 9.99 5.10 -7.89
CA THR A 165 8.90 6.02 -8.20
C THR A 165 9.25 7.45 -7.80
N LEU A 166 8.57 8.47 -8.36
CA LEU A 166 8.77 9.87 -7.96
C LEU A 166 8.60 10.09 -6.45
N ALA A 167 7.65 9.38 -5.83
CA ALA A 167 7.44 9.42 -4.38
C ALA A 167 8.61 8.78 -3.60
N ALA A 168 9.12 7.63 -4.05
CA ALA A 168 10.27 6.98 -3.44
C ALA A 168 11.53 7.85 -3.55
N SER A 169 11.77 8.42 -4.73
CA SER A 169 12.89 9.34 -4.99
C SER A 169 12.82 10.58 -4.09
N TRP A 170 11.64 11.22 -3.98
CA TRP A 170 11.39 12.34 -3.06
C TRP A 170 11.68 11.94 -1.60
N ALA A 171 11.15 10.81 -1.14
CA ALA A 171 11.34 10.36 0.23
C ALA A 171 12.81 10.01 0.55
N SER A 172 13.51 9.42 -0.42
CA SER A 172 14.94 9.08 -0.35
C SER A 172 15.81 10.33 -0.30
N GLY A 173 15.59 11.29 -1.20
CA GLY A 173 16.33 12.57 -1.23
C GLY A 173 16.19 13.39 0.05
N LEU A 174 15.07 13.23 0.76
CA LEU A 174 14.82 13.84 2.07
C LEU A 174 15.37 13.04 3.25
N GLY A 175 15.87 11.82 3.05
CA GLY A 175 16.30 10.92 4.13
C GLY A 175 15.14 10.44 5.02
N LEU A 176 13.92 10.35 4.49
CA LEU A 176 12.75 9.96 5.29
C LEU A 176 12.73 8.48 5.68
N ASN A 177 13.56 7.63 5.06
CA ASN A 177 13.63 6.18 5.31
C ASN A 177 12.21 5.57 5.40
N LEU A 178 11.41 5.79 4.35
CA LEU A 178 10.08 5.22 4.23
C LEU A 178 10.16 3.75 3.79
N PRO A 179 9.16 2.92 4.16
CA PRO A 179 9.12 1.53 3.74
C PRO A 179 9.13 1.38 2.21
N ALA A 180 9.56 0.21 1.74
CA ALA A 180 9.51 -0.15 0.33
C ALA A 180 8.11 -0.61 -0.11
N GLU A 181 7.22 -0.87 0.85
CA GLU A 181 5.80 -1.20 0.66
C GLU A 181 4.95 0.05 0.40
N TYR A 182 3.64 -0.11 0.19
CA TYR A 182 2.70 1.00 0.09
C TYR A 182 2.82 1.97 1.26
N TRP A 183 2.82 3.25 0.91
CA TRP A 183 2.59 4.31 1.86
C TRP A 183 1.93 5.52 1.19
N ALA A 184 1.24 6.31 2.01
CA ALA A 184 0.72 7.61 1.63
C ALA A 184 1.14 8.66 2.66
N VAL A 185 1.48 9.85 2.18
CA VAL A 185 1.83 11.03 2.98
C VAL A 185 0.94 12.19 2.56
N ASN A 186 0.36 12.88 3.54
CA ASN A 186 -0.40 14.10 3.34
C ASN A 186 0.29 15.25 4.07
N LEU A 187 0.55 16.33 3.37
CA LEU A 187 1.14 17.57 3.87
C LEU A 187 0.10 18.68 3.74
N ALA A 188 -0.03 19.51 4.77
CA ALA A 188 -0.84 20.72 4.74
C ALA A 188 -0.03 21.89 5.31
N ILE A 189 0.22 22.88 4.47
CA ILE A 189 1.05 24.05 4.75
C ILE A 189 0.11 25.25 4.87
N PRO A 190 -0.06 25.82 6.08
CA PRO A 190 -0.87 27.01 6.27
C PRO A 190 -0.27 28.24 5.57
N SER A 191 -1.13 29.21 5.30
CA SER A 191 -0.76 30.49 4.68
C SER A 191 -1.32 31.67 5.47
N GLU A 192 -0.61 32.78 5.47
CA GLU A 192 -1.08 34.08 5.96
C GLU A 192 -1.11 35.10 4.82
N LEU A 193 -2.08 36.02 4.87
CA LEU A 193 -2.09 37.25 4.08
C LEU A 193 -1.78 38.43 4.99
N ALA A 194 -1.14 39.47 4.47
CA ALA A 194 -0.86 40.70 5.24
C ALA A 194 -2.12 41.38 5.82
N GLU A 195 -3.30 41.12 5.24
CA GLU A 195 -4.61 41.62 5.69
C GLU A 195 -5.38 40.65 6.61
N GLY A 196 -4.79 39.50 6.97
CA GLY A 196 -5.40 38.49 7.83
C GLY A 196 -5.15 37.06 7.36
N ARG A 197 -5.86 36.07 7.93
CA ARG A 197 -5.65 34.68 7.54
C ARG A 197 -6.20 34.43 6.12
N ALA A 198 -5.33 34.06 5.20
CA ALA A 198 -5.77 33.49 3.94
C ALA A 198 -6.38 32.12 4.21
N ASP A 199 -7.60 31.86 3.73
CA ASP A 199 -8.17 30.52 3.66
C ASP A 199 -7.47 29.64 2.58
N ALA A 200 -6.19 29.88 2.29
CA ALA A 200 -5.46 29.36 1.12
C ALA A 200 -4.23 28.51 1.50
N GLY A 201 -4.44 27.40 2.20
CA GLY A 201 -3.36 26.44 2.47
C GLY A 201 -2.92 25.66 1.21
N VAL A 202 -1.68 25.17 1.22
CA VAL A 202 -1.17 24.21 0.22
C VAL A 202 -1.28 22.79 0.77
N TYR A 203 -1.90 21.90 0.01
CA TYR A 203 -2.13 20.51 0.37
C TYR A 203 -1.44 19.60 -0.63
N VAL A 204 -0.66 18.65 -0.12
CA VAL A 204 0.11 17.70 -0.93
C VAL A 204 -0.20 16.29 -0.50
N ASP A 205 -0.71 15.48 -1.42
CA ASP A 205 -0.90 14.05 -1.20
C ASP A 205 0.13 13.31 -2.05
N ILE A 206 0.86 12.37 -1.45
CA ILE A 206 1.93 11.60 -2.12
C ILE A 206 1.75 10.13 -1.76
N GLU A 207 1.58 9.28 -2.76
CA GLU A 207 1.47 7.83 -2.61
C GLU A 207 2.61 7.13 -3.35
N HIS A 208 3.16 6.13 -2.67
CA HIS A 208 4.05 5.14 -3.25
C HIS A 208 3.34 3.80 -3.27
N ARG A 209 3.40 3.13 -4.43
CA ARG A 209 2.92 1.77 -4.66
C ARG A 209 3.97 1.07 -5.51
N PRO A 210 4.66 0.03 -5.00
CA PRO A 210 5.61 -0.73 -5.79
C PRO A 210 4.99 -1.24 -7.10
N GLY A 211 5.74 -1.15 -8.21
CA GLY A 211 5.29 -1.56 -9.54
C GLY A 211 4.17 -0.73 -10.16
N THR A 212 3.75 0.35 -9.52
CA THR A 212 2.78 1.30 -10.08
C THR A 212 3.38 2.71 -10.09
N PRO A 213 3.11 3.54 -11.10
CA PRO A 213 3.47 4.95 -11.04
C PRO A 213 2.92 5.61 -9.77
N SER A 214 3.74 6.46 -9.13
CA SER A 214 3.31 7.23 -7.96
C SER A 214 2.07 8.04 -8.24
N ARG A 215 1.11 8.00 -7.31
CA ARG A 215 0.00 8.95 -7.30
C ARG A 215 0.41 10.11 -6.42
N TRP A 216 0.26 11.33 -6.92
CA TRP A 216 0.48 12.50 -6.09
C TRP A 216 -0.39 13.64 -6.60
N SER A 217 -0.69 14.58 -5.71
CA SER A 217 -1.39 15.81 -6.05
C SER A 217 -0.91 16.97 -5.20
N LEU A 218 -0.90 18.15 -5.80
CA LEU A 218 -0.62 19.42 -5.15
C LEU A 218 -1.79 20.35 -5.38
N ARG A 219 -2.32 20.94 -4.31
CA ARG A 219 -3.54 21.77 -4.35
C ARG A 219 -3.40 23.03 -3.51
N LEU A 220 -4.10 24.10 -3.91
CA LEU A 220 -4.25 25.34 -3.16
C LEU A 220 -5.72 25.54 -2.75
N GLY A 221 -5.94 26.12 -1.56
CA GLY A 221 -7.26 26.59 -1.10
C GLY A 221 -7.83 25.84 0.11
N ALA A 222 -9.00 26.26 0.58
CA ALA A 222 -9.69 25.75 1.78
C ALA A 222 -10.24 24.32 1.67
N ILE A 223 -9.51 23.41 1.02
CA ILE A 223 -9.87 22.04 0.63
C ILE A 223 -10.53 22.01 -0.78
N ASN A 224 -9.71 21.71 -1.81
CA ASN A 224 -10.08 21.20 -3.16
C ASN A 224 -10.37 22.18 -4.33
N ARG A 225 -9.80 23.40 -4.42
CA ARG A 225 -10.23 24.32 -5.49
C ARG A 225 -9.26 24.48 -6.67
N ASP A 226 -7.95 24.48 -6.47
CA ASP A 226 -6.98 24.62 -7.57
C ASP A 226 -5.91 23.52 -7.53
N VAL A 227 -5.68 22.84 -8.66
CA VAL A 227 -4.64 21.80 -8.81
C VAL A 227 -3.38 22.43 -9.40
N LEU A 228 -2.28 22.33 -8.65
CA LEU A 228 -0.95 22.85 -9.01
C LEU A 228 0.00 21.74 -9.54
N GLY A 229 -0.42 20.48 -9.47
CA GLY A 229 0.30 19.32 -10.01
C GLY A 229 -0.41 18.02 -9.66
N ALA A 230 -0.40 17.03 -10.57
CA ALA A 230 -0.94 15.69 -10.33
C ALA A 230 -0.37 14.64 -11.29
N ASP A 231 -0.42 13.37 -10.90
CA ASP A 231 0.02 12.20 -11.68
C ASP A 231 -0.73 12.00 -13.03
N ARG A 232 -1.95 12.54 -13.16
CA ARG A 232 -2.79 12.47 -14.37
C ARG A 232 -3.31 13.83 -14.81
N TRP A 233 -2.44 14.84 -14.87
CA TRP A 233 -2.86 16.16 -15.31
C TRP A 233 -3.28 16.19 -16.80
N ARG A 234 -4.57 16.48 -17.06
CA ARG A 234 -5.07 17.00 -18.34
C ARG A 234 -5.85 18.28 -18.03
N PRO A 235 -5.31 19.48 -18.29
CA PRO A 235 -6.12 20.69 -18.20
C PRO A 235 -7.07 20.75 -19.41
N PRO A 236 -8.30 21.29 -19.25
CA PRO A 236 -9.01 21.90 -20.37
C PRO A 236 -8.15 23.07 -20.89
N LYS A 237 -8.02 23.23 -22.22
CA LYS A 237 -7.12 24.18 -22.91
C LYS A 237 -7.35 25.69 -22.61
N SER A 238 -8.19 26.08 -21.67
CA SER A 238 -8.64 27.48 -21.52
C SER A 238 -8.79 27.99 -20.08
N SER A 239 -8.28 27.29 -19.07
CA SER A 239 -8.33 27.75 -17.68
C SER A 239 -6.93 28.17 -17.21
N PRO A 240 -6.74 29.42 -16.76
CA PRO A 240 -5.52 29.82 -16.08
C PRO A 240 -5.26 28.90 -14.88
N LEU A 241 -4.04 28.38 -14.78
CA LEU A 241 -3.58 27.60 -13.63
C LEU A 241 -3.49 28.53 -12.42
N ALA A 242 -4.29 28.25 -11.38
CA ALA A 242 -4.53 29.08 -10.19
C ALA A 242 -5.41 30.32 -10.44
N ALA A 243 -6.73 30.13 -10.39
CA ALA A 243 -7.68 31.23 -10.24
C ALA A 243 -8.51 31.00 -8.97
N TYR A 244 -7.92 31.32 -7.82
CA TYR A 244 -8.66 31.34 -6.55
C TYR A 244 -9.56 32.59 -6.50
N ASP A 245 -10.86 32.45 -6.76
CA ASP A 245 -11.82 33.56 -6.68
C ASP A 245 -12.64 33.56 -5.37
N ARG A 246 -12.30 34.50 -4.50
CA ARG A 246 -13.22 35.25 -3.62
C ARG A 246 -12.86 36.76 -3.65
N GLY A 247 -12.52 37.30 -4.83
CA GLY A 247 -12.22 38.73 -5.02
C GLY A 247 -10.74 39.16 -4.93
N HIS A 248 -9.79 38.25 -4.68
CA HIS A 248 -8.35 38.56 -4.54
C HIS A 248 -7.46 37.49 -5.20
N GLY A 249 -7.68 37.23 -6.49
CA GLY A 249 -7.03 36.14 -7.22
C GLY A 249 -5.50 36.09 -7.09
N VAL A 250 -4.98 34.86 -7.11
CA VAL A 250 -3.56 34.56 -7.34
C VAL A 250 -3.26 34.91 -8.81
N ALA A 251 -3.02 36.19 -9.11
CA ALA A 251 -2.57 36.67 -10.42
C ALA A 251 -1.11 36.28 -10.74
N GLY A 252 -0.90 35.22 -11.52
CA GLY A 252 0.42 34.87 -12.07
C GLY A 252 0.49 33.43 -12.57
N GLU A 253 1.21 33.19 -13.68
CA GLU A 253 1.43 31.84 -14.20
C GLU A 253 2.53 31.14 -13.38
N VAL A 254 2.16 30.33 -12.39
CA VAL A 254 3.11 29.42 -11.73
C VAL A 254 3.22 28.13 -12.56
N PRO A 255 4.44 27.74 -13.02
CA PRO A 255 4.61 26.50 -13.77
C PRO A 255 4.17 25.29 -12.93
N PRO A 256 3.38 24.35 -13.49
CA PRO A 256 2.87 23.21 -12.75
C PRO A 256 4.03 22.35 -12.21
N ALA A 257 3.80 21.71 -11.06
CA ALA A 257 4.74 20.76 -10.51
C ALA A 257 4.75 19.46 -11.36
N GLY A 258 5.94 18.96 -11.69
CA GLY A 258 6.14 17.67 -12.36
C GLY A 258 6.39 16.54 -11.37
N SER A 259 6.82 16.86 -10.14
CA SER A 259 7.06 15.90 -9.07
C SER A 259 6.83 16.52 -7.69
N PRO A 260 6.73 15.70 -6.62
CA PRO A 260 6.72 16.20 -5.24
C PRO A 260 7.95 17.07 -4.88
N ASN A 261 9.10 16.87 -5.55
CA ASN A 261 10.31 17.65 -5.32
C ASN A 261 10.18 19.12 -5.71
N ASP A 262 9.20 19.47 -6.55
CA ASP A 262 8.97 20.85 -7.00
C ASP A 262 8.31 21.73 -5.94
N LEU A 263 7.83 21.17 -4.83
CA LEU A 263 7.04 21.90 -3.85
C LEU A 263 7.73 23.16 -3.29
N PRO A 264 9.02 23.17 -2.88
CA PRO A 264 9.67 24.40 -2.40
C PRO A 264 9.70 25.50 -3.44
N ARG A 265 9.95 25.14 -4.71
CA ARG A 265 9.89 26.07 -5.85
C ARG A 265 8.48 26.64 -6.01
N ILE A 266 7.45 25.79 -6.01
CA ILE A 266 6.05 26.24 -6.15
C ILE A 266 5.65 27.22 -5.06
N LEU A 267 6.01 26.96 -3.79
CA LEU A 267 5.70 27.87 -2.69
C LEU A 267 6.34 29.24 -2.90
N ARG A 268 7.62 29.27 -3.31
CA ARG A 268 8.34 30.51 -3.59
C ARG A 268 7.73 31.25 -4.79
N ASP A 269 7.41 30.54 -5.87
CA ASP A 269 6.84 31.16 -7.08
C ASP A 269 5.45 31.76 -6.77
N LEU A 270 4.65 31.11 -5.90
CA LEU A 270 3.38 31.64 -5.39
C LEU A 270 3.57 32.88 -4.49
N GLU A 271 4.55 32.87 -3.58
CA GLU A 271 4.87 34.03 -2.73
C GLU A 271 5.36 35.23 -3.58
N ALA A 272 6.12 34.97 -4.65
CA ALA A 272 6.60 35.99 -5.57
C ALA A 272 5.49 36.60 -6.44
N ALA A 273 4.53 35.77 -6.88
CA ALA A 273 3.38 36.22 -7.65
C ALA A 273 2.36 37.00 -6.79
N HIS A 274 2.33 36.77 -5.46
CA HIS A 274 1.35 37.37 -4.54
C HIS A 274 1.99 38.13 -3.38
N PRO A 275 2.31 39.43 -3.60
CA PRO A 275 2.75 40.30 -2.52
C PRO A 275 1.78 40.26 -1.33
N GLY A 276 2.27 39.85 -0.17
CA GLY A 276 1.47 39.72 1.06
C GLY A 276 1.04 38.29 1.39
N LEU A 277 1.17 37.33 0.47
CA LEU A 277 1.02 35.90 0.76
C LEU A 277 2.32 35.36 1.36
N SER A 278 2.23 34.59 2.44
CA SER A 278 3.36 33.84 2.99
C SER A 278 2.92 32.47 3.49
N PHE A 279 3.78 31.46 3.32
CA PHE A 279 3.51 30.11 3.80
C PHE A 279 4.24 29.81 5.11
N GLU A 280 3.48 29.41 6.12
CA GLU A 280 3.98 29.04 7.45
C GLU A 280 4.57 27.62 7.43
N ARG A 281 5.78 27.47 6.86
CA ARG A 281 6.47 26.17 6.73
C ARG A 281 6.65 25.46 8.07
N GLU A 282 6.94 26.20 9.14
CA GLU A 282 7.08 25.66 10.51
C GLU A 282 5.76 25.12 11.08
N ALA A 283 4.62 25.67 10.63
CA ALA A 283 3.28 25.23 11.04
C ALA A 283 2.75 24.04 10.21
N LEU A 284 3.59 23.43 9.36
CA LEU A 284 3.28 22.25 8.56
C LEU A 284 2.53 21.20 9.39
N LYS A 285 1.41 20.71 8.87
CA LYS A 285 0.76 19.49 9.34
C LYS A 285 1.13 18.36 8.38
N ALA A 286 1.66 17.28 8.93
CA ALA A 286 2.07 16.12 8.15
C ALA A 286 1.45 14.86 8.77
N SER A 287 0.87 14.02 7.94
CA SER A 287 0.36 12.71 8.34
C SER A 287 0.77 11.67 7.30
N GLY A 288 0.82 10.40 7.71
CA GLY A 288 1.12 9.32 6.79
C GLY A 288 0.51 8.00 7.22
N SER A 289 0.23 7.14 6.24
CA SER A 289 -0.33 5.81 6.41
C SER A 289 0.52 4.77 5.66
N PRO A 290 0.67 3.54 6.20
CA PRO A 290 0.04 3.04 7.44
C PRO A 290 0.69 3.59 8.72
N GLY A 291 -0.14 4.05 9.67
CA GLY A 291 0.20 4.42 11.07
C GLY A 291 1.55 5.10 11.38
N ARG A 292 1.53 6.37 11.79
CA ARG A 292 2.69 7.12 12.35
C ARG A 292 4.00 7.02 11.53
N LEU A 293 3.90 6.95 10.20
CA LEU A 293 5.08 6.92 9.31
C LEU A 293 6.02 8.12 9.50
N LEU A 294 5.46 9.27 9.83
CA LEU A 294 6.16 10.54 9.96
C LEU A 294 6.41 10.85 11.43
N SER A 295 7.61 10.52 11.90
CA SER A 295 8.08 10.92 13.24
C SER A 295 8.35 12.44 13.30
N PRO A 296 8.47 13.03 14.51
CA PRO A 296 8.87 14.43 14.65
C PRO A 296 10.19 14.76 13.94
N THR A 297 11.16 13.83 13.92
CA THR A 297 12.43 13.98 13.19
C THR A 297 12.20 14.05 11.68
N LYS A 298 11.39 13.15 11.12
CA LYS A 298 11.04 13.18 9.69
C LYS A 298 10.28 14.45 9.32
N LYS A 299 9.39 14.92 10.20
CA LYS A 299 8.71 16.21 10.02
C LYS A 299 9.70 17.37 9.92
N LYS A 300 10.74 17.41 10.77
CA LYS A 300 11.80 18.43 10.71
C LYS A 300 12.57 18.41 9.39
N LEU A 301 12.84 17.22 8.83
CA LEU A 301 13.47 17.09 7.51
C LEU A 301 12.60 17.71 6.41
N ILE A 302 11.29 17.45 6.45
CA ILE A 302 10.33 18.05 5.50
C ILE A 302 10.29 19.57 5.65
N ILE A 303 10.23 20.09 6.89
CA ILE A 303 10.26 21.54 7.14
C ILE A 303 11.55 22.16 6.60
N ALA A 304 12.71 21.57 6.91
CA ALA A 304 14.00 22.06 6.44
C ALA A 304 14.08 22.12 4.91
N TRP A 305 13.54 21.10 4.22
CA TRP A 305 13.45 21.07 2.77
C TRP A 305 12.47 22.11 2.20
N LEU A 306 11.32 22.34 2.82
CA LEU A 306 10.40 23.41 2.42
C LEU A 306 11.03 24.80 2.57
N SER A 307 11.93 24.94 3.53
CA SER A 307 12.64 26.18 3.85
C SER A 307 13.99 26.31 3.13
N SER A 308 14.47 25.27 2.43
CA SER A 308 15.71 25.36 1.68
C SER A 308 15.49 26.26 0.45
N THR A 309 16.05 27.45 0.51
CA THR A 309 16.24 28.29 -0.67
C THR A 309 17.18 27.53 -1.60
N SER A 310 16.69 27.16 -2.79
CA SER A 310 17.57 26.69 -3.86
C SER A 310 18.44 27.86 -4.29
N GLU A 311 19.55 28.10 -3.60
CA GLU A 311 20.74 28.67 -4.22
C GLU A 311 21.34 27.55 -5.07
N VAL A 312 20.91 27.47 -6.32
CA VAL A 312 21.66 26.79 -7.37
C VAL A 312 21.58 27.67 -8.61
N ASP A 313 22.64 28.48 -8.75
CA ASP A 313 23.27 29.00 -9.96
C ASP A 313 22.45 29.04 -11.26
N SER A 314 22.18 30.27 -11.71
CA SER A 314 22.44 30.75 -13.08
C SER A 314 22.61 32.27 -13.06
#